data_AF-A0A4V1FYQ3-F1
#
_entry.id   AF-A0A4V1FYQ3-F1
#
_cell.length_a   1.000
_cell.length_b   1.000
_cell.length_c   1.000
_cell.angle_alpha   90.00
_cell.angle_beta   90.00
_cell.angle_gamma   90.00
#
_symmetry.space_group_name_H-M   'P 1'
#
loop_
_entity.id
_entity.type
_entity.pdbx_description
1 polymer ?
#
loop_
_entity_poly.entity_id
_entity_poly.type
_entity_poly.pdbx_seq_one_letter_code
_entity_poly.pdbx_strand_id
1 'polypeptide(L)' 'MKYCLDCDWSLNATDEPSQRDRSQAAIDHHVDTGHTIDSSESIVRPTAPDVAGEVLVRDLVPSSD' A
#
# COMPACT_ATOMS: atom_id res chain seq x y z
N MET A 1 -7.83 -0.65 8.97
CA MET A 1 -9.12 -0.78 8.26
C MET A 1 -8.85 -1.20 6.82
N LYS A 2 -9.84 -1.74 6.11
CA LYS A 2 -9.77 -2.07 4.68
C LYS A 2 -10.92 -1.38 3.97
N TYR A 3 -10.66 -0.68 2.88
CA TYR A 3 -11.72 -0.08 2.07
C TYR A 3 -11.37 -0.14 0.59
N CYS A 4 -12.39 -0.34 -0.23
CA CYS A 4 -12.27 -0.31 -1.67
C CYS A 4 -12.29 1.13 -2.17
N LEU A 5 -11.46 1.43 -3.16
CA LEU A 5 -11.40 2.75 -3.79
C LEU A 5 -12.38 2.90 -4.95
N ASP A 6 -12.93 1.78 -5.43
CA ASP A 6 -13.76 1.71 -6.63
C ASP A 6 -15.25 1.45 -6.32
N CYS A 7 -15.56 0.97 -5.11
CA CYS A 7 -16.93 0.73 -4.65
C CYS A 7 -17.09 0.91 -3.13
N ASP A 8 -18.32 0.79 -2.62
CA ASP A 8 -18.66 1.03 -1.20
C ASP A 8 -18.26 -0.11 -0.24
N TRP A 9 -17.42 -1.05 -0.67
CA TRP A 9 -16.99 -2.16 0.18
C TRP A 9 -15.96 -1.69 1.23
N SER A 10 -16.19 -2.05 2.49
CA SER A 10 -15.26 -1.76 3.59
C SER A 10 -15.35 -2.77 4.73
N LEU A 11 -14.25 -2.95 5.45
CA LEU A 11 -14.15 -3.77 6.66
C LEU A 11 -13.28 -3.08 7.71
N ASN A 12 -13.80 -2.94 8.92
CA ASN A 12 -13.08 -2.37 10.05
C ASN A 12 -12.85 -3.41 11.17
N ALA A 13 -12.02 -3.05 12.14
CA ALA A 13 -11.67 -3.94 13.26
C ALA A 13 -12.83 -4.18 14.25
N THR A 14 -13.91 -3.40 14.15
CA THR A 14 -15.13 -3.56 14.95
C THR A 14 -16.04 -4.64 14.34
N ASP A 15 -16.12 -4.69 13.01
CA ASP A 15 -16.88 -5.70 12.28
C ASP A 15 -16.18 -7.06 12.29
N GLU A 16 -14.85 -7.06 12.11
CA GLU A 16 -14.06 -8.30 12.14
C GLU A 16 -12.74 -8.07 12.92
N PRO A 17 -12.66 -8.49 14.21
CA PRO A 17 -11.51 -8.23 15.05
C PRO A 17 -10.23 -8.90 14.53
N SER A 18 -10.37 -10.04 13.84
CA SER A 18 -9.24 -10.77 13.28
C SER A 18 -8.61 -10.01 12.11
N GLN A 19 -7.35 -9.60 12.28
CA GLN A 19 -6.58 -8.97 11.19
C GLN A 19 -6.40 -9.92 10.00
N ARG A 20 -6.25 -11.22 10.29
CA ARG A 20 -6.07 -12.25 9.26
C ARG A 20 -7.29 -12.34 8.37
N ASP A 21 -8.47 -12.40 8.97
CA ASP A 21 -9.72 -12.57 8.24
C ASP A 21 -10.08 -11.31 7.47
N ARG A 22 -9.84 -10.12 8.04
CA ARG A 22 -9.92 -8.85 7.30
C ARG A 22 -8.99 -8.80 6.09
N SER A 23 -7.78 -9.33 6.22
CA SER A 23 -6.81 -9.33 5.12
C SER A 23 -7.20 -10.34 4.05
N GLN A 24 -7.73 -11.50 4.43
CA GLN A 24 -8.25 -12.49 3.49
C GLN A 24 -9.42 -11.93 2.68
N ALA A 25 -10.42 -11.34 3.35
CA ALA A 25 -11.57 -10.75 2.68
C ALA A 25 -11.20 -9.62 1.71
N ALA A 26 -10.17 -8.82 2.03
CA ALA A 26 -9.62 -7.80 1.13
C ALA A 26 -8.97 -8.40 -0.12
N ILE A 27 -8.21 -9.49 0.04
CA ILE A 27 -7.60 -10.22 -1.08
C ILE A 27 -8.70 -10.81 -1.97
N ASP A 28 -9.69 -11.48 -1.37
CA ASP A 28 -10.79 -12.10 -2.10
C ASP A 28 -11.56 -11.05 -2.93
N HIS A 29 -11.88 -9.89 -2.33
CA HIS A 29 -12.53 -8.80 -3.04
C HIS A 29 -11.67 -8.28 -4.21
N HIS A 30 -10.37 -8.07 -3.99
CA HIS A 30 -9.47 -7.62 -5.05
C HIS A 30 -9.39 -8.62 -6.20
N VAL A 31 -9.30 -9.92 -5.90
CA VAL A 31 -9.20 -10.98 -6.91
C VAL A 31 -10.51 -11.10 -7.72
N ASP A 32 -11.66 -11.01 -7.05
CA ASP A 32 -12.96 -11.19 -7.69
C ASP A 32 -13.37 -9.99 -8.54
N THR A 33 -13.00 -8.78 -8.14
CA THR A 33 -13.46 -7.53 -8.78
C THR A 33 -12.39 -6.79 -9.57
N GLY A 34 -11.11 -7.06 -9.29
CA GLY A 34 -9.98 -6.27 -9.79
C GLY A 34 -9.86 -4.89 -9.13
N HIS A 35 -10.65 -4.58 -8.11
CA HIS A 35 -10.63 -3.26 -7.46
C HIS A 35 -9.44 -3.06 -6.53
N THR A 36 -9.06 -1.80 -6.32
CA THR A 36 -7.95 -1.45 -5.45
C THR A 36 -8.41 -1.31 -4.00
N ILE A 37 -7.80 -2.08 -3.10
CA ILE A 37 -8.06 -1.99 -1.66
C ILE A 37 -6.96 -1.20 -0.96
N ASP A 38 -7.35 -0.11 -0.28
CA ASP A 38 -6.45 0.51 0.67
C ASP A 38 -6.45 -0.26 1.99
N SER A 39 -5.24 -0.64 2.37
CA SER A 39 -4.95 -1.49 3.53
C SER A 39 -4.28 -0.72 4.67
N SER A 40 -4.16 0.60 4.52
CA SER A 40 -3.46 1.47 5.45
C SER A 40 -4.16 1.46 6.82
N GLU A 41 -3.45 0.97 7.84
CA GLU A 41 -3.84 1.16 9.25
C GLU A 41 -3.39 2.55 9.75
N SER A 42 -2.63 3.28 8.92
CA SER A 42 -2.08 4.59 9.24
C SER A 42 -3.04 5.72 8.87
N ILE A 43 -3.41 6.54 9.87
CA ILE A 43 -4.09 7.83 9.67
C ILE A 43 -3.14 8.84 9.00
N VAL A 44 -1.84 8.53 8.94
CA VAL A 44 -0.79 9.39 8.39
C VAL A 44 -0.37 8.83 7.03
N ARG A 45 -0.61 9.61 5.96
CA ARG A 45 0.02 9.34 4.65
C ARG A 45 1.52 9.18 4.88
N PRO A 46 2.18 8.16 4.30
CA PRO A 46 3.62 8.19 4.18
C PRO A 46 3.99 9.47 3.42
N THR A 47 4.39 10.50 4.14
CA THR A 47 5.02 11.67 3.54
C THR A 47 6.31 11.14 2.95
N ALA A 48 6.38 11.04 1.62
CA ALA A 48 7.66 10.85 0.97
C ALA A 48 8.59 11.91 1.57
N PRO A 49 9.77 11.56 2.12
CA PRO A 49 10.70 12.59 2.52
C PRO A 49 10.92 13.45 1.27
N ASP A 50 10.78 14.76 1.43
CA ASP A 50 11.05 15.76 0.40
C ASP A 50 12.56 15.70 0.09
N VAL A 51 12.97 14.66 -0.62
CA VAL A 51 14.31 14.51 -1.19
C VAL A 51 14.14 14.70 -2.68
N ALA A 52 13.66 15.89 -3.04
CA ALA A 52 14.01 16.48 -4.32
C ALA A 52 15.50 16.83 -4.25
N GLY A 53 16.37 15.88 -4.57
CA GLY A 53 17.82 16.10 -4.45
C GLY A 53 18.64 14.94 -4.99
N GLU A 54 18.71 14.87 -6.31
CA GLU A 54 19.75 14.21 -7.10
C GLU A 54 20.07 12.75 -6.75
N VAL A 55 19.58 11.89 -7.64
CA VAL A 55 20.26 10.69 -8.10
C VAL A 55 21.78 10.93 -8.20
N LEU A 56 22.55 10.58 -7.17
CA LEU A 56 24.01 10.48 -7.24
C LEU A 56 24.38 9.17 -7.95
N VAL A 57 24.08 9.10 -9.25
CA VAL A 57 24.78 8.19 -10.17
C VAL A 57 26.14 8.82 -10.44
N ARG A 58 27.05 8.74 -9.47
CA ARG A 58 28.44 9.17 -9.67
C ARG A 58 29.46 8.20 -9.11
N ASP A 59 29.11 6.92 -9.06
CA ASP A 59 30.02 5.82 -8.67
C ASP A 59 29.95 4.60 -9.63
N LEU A 60 29.40 4.77 -10.84
CA LEU A 60 29.35 3.69 -11.85
C LEU A 60 30.24 3.93 -13.07
N VAL A 61 31.31 4.73 -12.96
CA VAL A 61 32.35 4.74 -13.99
C VAL A 61 33.37 3.65 -13.65
N PRO A 62 33.46 2.54 -14.40
CA PRO A 62 34.58 1.64 -14.27
C PRO A 62 35.81 2.34 -14.84
N SER A 63 36.83 2.57 -14.02
CA SER A 63 38.18 2.87 -14.51
C SER A 63 38.62 1.72 -15.40
N SER A 64 38.69 1.96 -16.71
CA SER A 64 39.37 1.06 -17.63
C SER A 64 40.86 1.42 -17.59
N ASP A 65 41.67 0.53 -17.02
CA ASP A 65 43.12 0.48 -17.23
C ASP A 65 43.42 -0.45 -18.42
#